data_AF-A3LUL7-F1
#
_entry.id   AF-A3LUL7-F1
#
_cell.length_a   1.000
_cell.length_b   1.000
_cell.length_c   1.000
_cell.angle_alpha   90.00
_cell.angle_beta   90.00
_cell.angle_gamma   90.00
#
_symmetry.space_group_name_H-M   'P 1'
#
loop_
_entity.id
_entity.type
_entity.pdbx_description
1 polymer ?
#
loop_
_entity_poly.entity_id
_entity_poly.type
_entity_poly.pdbx_seq_one_letter_code
_entity_poly.pdbx_strand_id
1 'polypeptide(L)'
;MSEEKISIDQYGRRHWNVEAYAEEAKDRKSKGKHRSSHLSGAAVINDEKSSSSYIKHRDTLLKESLGAVKTYNLISPAASATTGRRFGFFCPVCTLSFRDNLALIDHFNSPQHVAKANAISREAAAKNKKEGVEQEEESVLEGGIRRATLNEVIATLESLVQKHIKNRNSTPETIQFSDRVKKRQEFEEKMLETRRRKRAKMKLKSQKAENQQEESNMAAMMGFSDFGSGKK
;
A
#
# COMPACT_ATOMS: atom_id res chain seq x y z
N MET A 1 18.91 3.74 12.39
CA MET A 1 17.76 3.06 11.76
C MET A 1 18.16 1.78 11.01
N SER A 2 19.16 1.77 10.10
CA SER A 2 19.60 0.54 9.40
C SER A 2 20.86 -0.11 10.00
N GLU A 3 21.70 0.65 10.72
CA GLU A 3 22.90 0.11 11.39
C GLU A 3 22.56 -0.71 12.65
N GLU A 4 21.45 -0.42 13.33
CA GLU A 4 20.98 -1.17 14.51
C GLU A 4 20.45 -2.58 14.18
N LYS A 5 20.16 -2.83 12.91
CA LYS A 5 19.57 -4.08 12.40
C LYS A 5 20.60 -5.12 11.99
N ILE A 6 21.88 -4.74 11.96
CA ILE A 6 22.99 -5.58 11.54
C ILE A 6 24.02 -5.57 12.66
N SER A 7 24.14 -6.67 13.39
CA SER A 7 25.19 -6.84 14.39
C SER A 7 26.42 -7.50 13.76
N ILE A 8 27.58 -7.21 14.33
CA ILE A 8 28.86 -7.75 13.90
C ILE A 8 29.30 -8.73 14.98
N ASP A 9 29.45 -9.99 14.60
CA ASP A 9 29.90 -11.06 15.50
C ASP A 9 31.38 -10.84 15.91
N GLN A 10 31.89 -11.51 16.94
CA GLN A 10 33.26 -11.29 17.46
C GLN A 10 34.37 -11.48 16.39
N TYR A 11 34.04 -12.17 15.30
CA TYR A 11 34.91 -12.40 14.13
C TYR A 11 34.66 -11.45 12.95
N GLY A 12 33.91 -10.35 13.13
CA GLY A 12 33.72 -9.31 12.13
C GLY A 12 32.67 -9.61 11.04
N ARG A 13 31.92 -10.73 11.14
CA ARG A 13 30.88 -11.08 10.16
C ARG A 13 29.56 -10.38 10.49
N ARG A 14 28.97 -9.73 9.49
CA ARG A 14 27.66 -9.10 9.60
C ARG A 14 26.57 -10.16 9.61
N HIS A 15 25.81 -10.21 10.69
CA HIS A 15 24.61 -11.03 10.77
C HIS A 15 23.42 -10.16 11.11
N TRP A 16 22.24 -10.66 10.77
CA TRP A 16 21.01 -9.93 11.04
C TRP A 16 20.72 -9.97 12.54
N ASN A 17 20.47 -8.81 13.15
CA ASN A 17 20.12 -8.77 14.57
C ASN A 17 18.64 -9.18 14.72
N VAL A 18 18.44 -10.42 15.16
CA VAL A 18 17.12 -11.05 15.29
C VAL A 18 16.26 -10.33 16.32
N GLU A 19 16.87 -9.78 17.38
CA GLU A 19 16.16 -9.10 18.47
C GLU A 19 15.62 -7.75 18.01
N ALA A 20 16.44 -6.94 17.34
CA ALA A 20 16.01 -5.66 16.76
C ALA A 20 14.84 -5.85 15.76
N TYR A 21 14.85 -6.97 15.02
CA TYR A 21 13.76 -7.31 14.11
C TYR A 21 12.52 -7.84 14.81
N ALA A 22 12.68 -8.61 15.89
CA ALA A 22 11.58 -9.08 16.71
C ALA A 22 10.88 -7.91 17.41
N GLU A 23 11.63 -6.91 17.87
CA GLU A 23 11.10 -5.68 18.47
C GLU A 23 10.40 -4.81 17.44
N GLU A 24 10.98 -4.60 16.26
CA GLU A 24 10.31 -3.86 15.19
C GLU A 24 9.01 -4.55 14.73
N ALA A 25 8.98 -5.88 14.70
CA ALA A 25 7.76 -6.64 14.42
C ALA A 25 6.70 -6.48 15.53
N LYS A 26 7.10 -6.44 16.80
CA LYS A 26 6.23 -6.16 17.94
C LYS A 26 5.69 -4.73 17.90
N ASP A 27 6.51 -3.74 17.53
CA ASP A 27 6.12 -2.34 17.38
C ASP A 27 5.17 -2.11 16.20
N ARG A 28 5.37 -2.82 15.09
CA ARG A 28 4.41 -2.82 13.97
C ARG A 28 3.08 -3.43 14.40
N LYS A 29 3.10 -4.46 15.25
CA LYS A 29 1.90 -5.10 15.80
C LYS A 29 1.19 -4.21 16.83
N SER A 30 1.92 -3.48 17.67
CA SER A 30 1.34 -2.52 18.64
C SER A 30 0.76 -1.29 17.93
N LYS A 31 1.46 -0.71 16.95
CA LYS A 31 0.95 0.34 16.04
C LYS A 31 -0.25 -0.14 15.23
N GLY A 32 -0.27 -1.39 14.79
CA GLY A 32 -1.43 -2.02 14.14
C GLY A 32 -2.65 -2.15 15.04
N LYS A 33 -2.43 -2.46 16.34
CA LYS A 33 -3.50 -2.57 17.35
C LYS A 33 -4.09 -1.20 17.70
N HIS A 34 -3.27 -0.15 17.78
CA HIS A 34 -3.75 1.25 17.89
C HIS A 34 -4.38 1.79 16.59
N ARG A 35 -4.14 1.17 15.43
CA ARG A 35 -4.86 1.44 14.17
C ARG A 35 -6.19 0.69 14.07
N SER A 36 -6.42 -0.34 14.89
CA SER A 36 -7.74 -1.01 14.97
C SER A 36 -8.78 -0.27 15.82
N SER A 37 -8.43 0.81 16.51
CA SER A 37 -9.43 1.73 17.07
C SER A 37 -10.17 2.55 15.99
N HIS A 38 -9.75 2.45 14.73
CA HIS A 38 -10.48 2.99 13.57
C HIS A 38 -11.76 2.19 13.21
N LEU A 39 -12.12 1.18 14.02
CA LEU A 39 -13.43 0.52 14.02
C LEU A 39 -14.58 1.46 14.46
N SER A 40 -14.30 2.69 14.87
CA SER A 40 -15.29 3.75 15.08
C SER A 40 -15.66 4.52 13.80
N GLY A 41 -14.91 4.35 12.70
CA GLY A 41 -15.16 5.08 11.44
C GLY A 41 -16.03 4.34 10.42
N ALA A 42 -16.22 3.02 10.57
CA ALA A 42 -16.95 2.21 9.59
C ALA A 42 -18.48 2.43 9.60
N ALA A 43 -19.00 3.14 10.61
CA ALA A 43 -20.42 3.46 10.74
C ALA A 43 -20.75 4.92 10.39
N VAL A 44 -19.74 5.75 10.09
CA VAL A 44 -19.94 7.17 9.75
C VAL A 44 -19.83 7.31 8.24
N ILE A 45 -20.95 7.62 7.58
CA ILE A 45 -20.92 8.16 6.23
C ILE A 45 -20.22 9.51 6.36
N ASN A 46 -18.95 9.60 5.95
CA ASN A 46 -18.20 10.85 5.96
C ASN A 46 -18.90 11.83 5.00
N ASP A 47 -19.56 12.82 5.57
CA ASP A 47 -20.52 13.68 4.87
C ASP A 47 -19.80 14.88 4.23
N GLU A 48 -19.09 14.61 3.13
CA GLU A 48 -18.46 15.64 2.30
C GLU A 48 -19.45 16.08 1.21
N LYS A 49 -20.46 16.89 1.59
CA LYS A 49 -21.40 17.79 0.85
C LYS A 49 -21.80 17.49 -0.63
N SER A 50 -21.56 16.31 -1.19
CA SER A 50 -21.72 15.99 -2.60
C SER A 50 -22.45 14.66 -2.80
N SER A 51 -23.36 14.61 -3.78
CA SER A 51 -24.09 13.41 -4.23
C SER A 51 -23.19 12.21 -4.60
N SER A 52 -21.88 12.43 -4.78
CA SER A 52 -20.91 11.35 -5.02
C SER A 52 -20.56 10.51 -3.78
N SER A 53 -20.95 10.93 -2.56
CA SER A 53 -20.58 10.25 -1.30
C SER A 53 -21.20 8.85 -1.17
N TYR A 54 -22.50 8.72 -1.44
CA TYR A 54 -23.21 7.43 -1.42
C TYR A 54 -22.61 6.43 -2.41
N ILE A 55 -22.28 6.90 -3.61
CA ILE A 55 -21.68 6.08 -4.66
C ILE A 55 -20.28 5.60 -4.25
N LYS A 56 -19.47 6.48 -3.64
CA LYS A 56 -18.14 6.13 -3.13
C LYS A 56 -18.22 5.11 -1.99
N HIS A 57 -19.15 5.30 -1.05
CA HIS A 57 -19.36 4.35 0.05
C HIS A 57 -19.79 2.96 -0.48
N ARG A 58 -20.68 2.93 -1.48
CA ARG A 58 -21.05 1.70 -2.17
C ARG A 58 -19.84 1.04 -2.85
N ASP A 59 -19.04 1.80 -3.59
CA ASP A 59 -17.84 1.30 -4.27
C ASP A 59 -16.79 0.76 -3.28
N THR A 60 -16.62 1.40 -2.12
CA THR A 60 -15.75 0.88 -1.06
C THR A 60 -16.24 -0.44 -0.47
N LEU A 61 -17.54 -0.57 -0.20
CA LEU A 61 -18.13 -1.82 0.29
C LEU A 61 -18.00 -2.95 -0.73
N LEU A 62 -18.15 -2.65 -2.02
CA LEU A 62 -17.94 -3.60 -3.11
C LEU A 62 -16.47 -4.04 -3.23
N LYS A 63 -15.52 -3.11 -3.06
CA LYS A 63 -14.09 -3.46 -3.07
C LYS A 63 -13.69 -4.31 -1.86
N GLU A 64 -14.25 -4.02 -0.69
CA GLU A 64 -14.06 -4.82 0.52
C GLU A 64 -14.64 -6.24 0.34
N SER A 65 -15.85 -6.35 -0.20
CA SER A 65 -16.48 -7.65 -0.47
C SER A 65 -15.67 -8.48 -1.46
N LEU A 66 -15.16 -7.87 -2.54
CA LEU A 66 -14.30 -8.51 -3.53
C LEU A 66 -12.95 -8.95 -2.93
N GLY A 67 -12.32 -8.12 -2.10
CA GLY A 67 -11.05 -8.43 -1.43
C GLY A 67 -11.17 -9.55 -0.41
N ALA A 68 -12.37 -9.77 0.13
CA ALA A 68 -12.62 -10.81 1.11
C ALA A 68 -12.86 -12.19 0.47
N VAL A 69 -13.13 -12.27 -0.84
CA VAL A 69 -13.25 -13.53 -1.60
C VAL A 69 -11.96 -14.36 -1.45
N LYS A 70 -12.07 -15.63 -1.02
CA LYS A 70 -11.00 -16.60 -0.68
C LYS A 70 -10.31 -16.43 0.69
N THR A 71 -10.67 -15.43 1.49
CA THR A 71 -10.04 -15.22 2.81
C THR A 71 -10.75 -15.95 3.95
N TYR A 72 -12.03 -16.29 3.78
CA TYR A 72 -12.85 -16.93 4.81
C TYR A 72 -13.23 -18.37 4.44
N ASN A 73 -12.88 -19.33 5.29
CA ASN A 73 -13.40 -20.70 5.30
C ASN A 73 -13.96 -20.99 6.70
N LEU A 74 -15.29 -21.13 6.85
CA LEU A 74 -15.90 -21.67 8.07
C LEU A 74 -17.08 -22.59 7.74
N ILE A 75 -17.05 -23.78 8.34
CA ILE A 75 -18.04 -24.86 8.31
C ILE A 75 -19.37 -24.32 8.87
N SER A 76 -20.45 -24.42 8.09
CA SER A 76 -21.79 -24.00 8.50
C SER A 76 -22.42 -25.04 9.44
N PRO A 77 -23.08 -24.67 10.55
CA PRO A 77 -24.23 -25.42 10.99
C PRO A 77 -25.41 -25.01 10.10
N ALA A 78 -26.15 -26.00 9.62
CA ALA A 78 -27.40 -25.79 8.91
C ALA A 78 -28.42 -25.15 9.88
N ALA A 79 -29.11 -24.13 9.39
CA ALA A 79 -30.23 -23.43 10.02
C ALA A 79 -29.95 -22.09 10.75
N SER A 80 -30.91 -21.21 10.48
CA SER A 80 -31.28 -19.99 11.18
C SER A 80 -30.58 -18.70 10.77
N ALA A 81 -31.35 -17.90 10.03
CA ALA A 81 -31.23 -16.45 10.00
C ALA A 81 -31.26 -15.94 11.45
N THR A 82 -30.10 -15.54 11.96
CA THR A 82 -30.00 -14.87 13.26
C THR A 82 -29.00 -13.75 13.12
N THR A 83 -29.51 -12.53 13.31
CA THR A 83 -28.80 -11.28 13.54
C THR A 83 -27.41 -11.51 14.13
N GLY A 84 -26.38 -11.05 13.43
CA GLY A 84 -24.98 -11.23 13.84
C GLY A 84 -24.05 -11.48 12.66
N ARG A 85 -22.76 -11.19 12.84
CA ARG A 85 -21.71 -11.43 11.84
C ARG A 85 -21.51 -12.93 11.62
N ARG A 86 -22.35 -13.53 10.79
CA ARG A 86 -22.17 -14.89 10.25
C ARG A 86 -21.67 -14.81 8.81
N PHE A 87 -21.01 -15.88 8.40
CA PHE A 87 -20.28 -16.06 7.14
C PHE A 87 -21.05 -15.52 5.91
N GLY A 88 -20.38 -14.68 5.11
CA GLY A 88 -20.94 -14.06 3.93
C GLY A 88 -20.62 -12.56 3.83
N PHE A 89 -21.27 -11.87 2.89
CA PHE A 89 -21.18 -10.43 2.73
C PHE A 89 -22.03 -9.71 3.77
N PHE A 90 -21.47 -8.72 4.46
CA PHE A 90 -22.16 -8.02 5.53
C PHE A 90 -22.55 -6.60 5.11
N CYS A 91 -23.81 -6.24 5.33
CA CYS A 91 -24.27 -4.86 5.17
C CYS A 91 -24.22 -4.13 6.53
N PRO A 92 -23.37 -3.09 6.69
CA PRO A 92 -23.26 -2.36 7.95
C PRO A 92 -24.50 -1.51 8.27
N VAL A 93 -25.21 -1.03 7.24
CA VAL A 93 -26.42 -0.19 7.39
C VAL A 93 -27.61 -0.99 7.94
N CYS A 94 -27.81 -2.20 7.44
CA CYS A 94 -28.97 -3.03 7.81
C CYS A 94 -28.63 -4.13 8.83
N THR A 95 -27.34 -4.32 9.15
CA THR A 95 -26.83 -5.39 10.04
C THR A 95 -27.18 -6.81 9.56
N LEU A 96 -27.40 -6.98 8.26
CA LEU A 96 -27.74 -8.26 7.62
C LEU A 96 -26.51 -8.89 6.97
N SER A 97 -26.40 -10.21 7.06
CA SER A 97 -25.39 -11.01 6.34
C SER A 97 -26.03 -11.75 5.16
N PHE A 98 -25.37 -11.72 4.01
CA PHE A 98 -25.79 -12.33 2.75
C PHE A 98 -24.83 -13.43 2.33
N ARG A 99 -25.37 -14.55 1.84
CA ARG A 99 -24.58 -15.69 1.35
C ARG A 99 -23.82 -15.36 0.05
N ASP A 100 -24.45 -14.58 -0.83
CA ASP A 100 -24.03 -14.33 -2.20
C ASP A 100 -23.90 -12.84 -2.54
N ASN A 101 -23.06 -12.53 -3.53
CA ASN A 101 -22.82 -11.15 -4.01
C ASN A 101 -24.07 -10.52 -4.62
N LEU A 102 -24.83 -11.28 -5.40
CA LEU A 102 -26.03 -10.78 -6.07
C LEU A 102 -27.11 -10.42 -5.04
N ALA A 103 -27.29 -11.23 -4.00
CA ALA A 103 -28.20 -10.94 -2.91
C ALA A 103 -27.80 -9.68 -2.13
N LEU A 104 -26.50 -9.43 -1.95
CA LEU A 104 -26.00 -8.18 -1.37
C LEU A 104 -26.28 -6.96 -2.26
N ILE A 105 -26.02 -7.06 -3.57
CA ILE A 105 -26.23 -5.95 -4.51
C ILE A 105 -27.72 -5.64 -4.66
N ASP A 106 -28.56 -6.67 -4.72
CA ASP A 106 -30.01 -6.52 -4.75
C ASP A 106 -30.52 -5.89 -3.44
N HIS A 107 -29.97 -6.29 -2.30
CA HIS A 107 -30.22 -5.62 -1.03
C HIS A 107 -29.81 -4.13 -1.06
N PHE A 108 -28.63 -3.77 -1.57
CA PHE A 108 -28.20 -2.37 -1.69
C PHE A 108 -29.11 -1.53 -2.61
N ASN A 109 -29.73 -2.17 -3.60
CA ASN A 109 -30.69 -1.53 -4.49
C ASN A 109 -32.12 -1.54 -3.93
N SER A 110 -32.41 -2.38 -2.93
CA SER A 110 -33.74 -2.48 -2.34
C SER A 110 -34.16 -1.16 -1.67
N PRO A 111 -35.45 -0.78 -1.77
CA PRO A 111 -35.93 0.47 -1.20
C PRO A 111 -35.75 0.53 0.32
N GLN A 112 -35.73 -0.62 1.00
CA GLN A 112 -35.52 -0.71 2.44
C GLN A 112 -34.10 -0.29 2.85
N HIS A 113 -33.08 -0.72 2.08
CA HIS A 113 -31.70 -0.32 2.33
C HIS A 113 -31.51 1.17 2.04
N VAL A 114 -32.01 1.65 0.89
CA VAL A 114 -31.90 3.05 0.48
C VAL A 114 -32.58 3.98 1.49
N ALA A 115 -33.77 3.62 1.99
CA ALA A 115 -34.46 4.40 3.00
C ALA A 115 -33.67 4.51 4.32
N LYS A 116 -33.09 3.39 4.79
CA LYS A 116 -32.24 3.38 6.01
C LYS A 116 -30.95 4.17 5.80
N ALA A 117 -30.29 4.01 4.65
CA ALA A 117 -29.09 4.78 4.31
C ALA A 117 -29.38 6.29 4.26
N ASN A 118 -30.51 6.68 3.68
CA ASN A 118 -30.96 8.07 3.64
C ASN A 118 -31.37 8.61 5.02
N ALA A 119 -31.94 7.77 5.89
CA ALA A 119 -32.23 8.16 7.27
C ALA A 119 -30.95 8.45 8.05
N ILE A 120 -29.95 7.57 7.94
CA ILE A 120 -28.64 7.75 8.59
C ILE A 120 -27.94 9.02 8.08
N SER A 121 -27.98 9.29 6.76
CA SER A 121 -27.37 10.51 6.20
C SER A 121 -28.11 11.76 6.66
N ARG A 122 -29.44 11.73 6.75
CA ARG A 122 -30.25 12.84 7.30
C ARG A 122 -29.98 13.08 8.79
N GLU A 123 -29.84 12.02 9.57
CA GLU A 123 -29.48 12.12 10.99
C GLU A 123 -28.07 12.70 11.18
N ALA A 124 -27.11 12.29 10.34
CA ALA A 124 -25.77 12.87 10.33
C ALA A 124 -25.81 14.37 9.95
N ALA A 125 -26.53 14.72 8.87
CA ALA A 125 -26.72 16.11 8.44
C ALA A 125 -27.44 16.95 9.51
N ALA A 126 -28.41 16.39 10.23
CA ALA A 126 -29.14 17.07 11.31
C ALA A 126 -28.26 17.33 12.55
N LYS A 127 -27.31 16.43 12.85
CA LYS A 127 -26.29 16.67 13.88
C LYS A 127 -25.33 17.78 13.47
N ASN A 128 -24.87 17.76 12.21
CA ASN A 128 -24.00 18.80 11.67
C ASN A 128 -24.69 20.18 11.60
N LYS A 129 -26.00 20.23 11.34
CA LYS A 129 -26.80 21.47 11.33
C LYS A 129 -26.93 22.12 12.72
N LYS A 130 -26.79 21.37 13.81
CA LYS A 130 -26.83 21.93 15.19
C LYS A 130 -25.56 22.68 15.59
N GLU A 131 -24.45 22.55 14.86
CA GLU A 131 -23.15 23.11 15.23
C GLU A 131 -22.68 24.27 14.35
N GLY A 132 -23.42 24.67 13.31
CA GLY A 132 -23.08 25.91 12.60
C GLY A 132 -23.78 26.14 11.26
N VAL A 133 -24.24 27.38 11.11
CA VAL A 133 -24.63 28.11 9.91
C VAL A 133 -26.00 27.75 9.31
N GLU A 134 -26.93 28.68 9.54
CA GLU A 134 -28.17 28.85 8.79
C GLU A 134 -27.80 29.09 7.31
N GLN A 135 -27.95 28.06 6.47
CA GLN A 135 -27.92 28.23 5.02
C GLN A 135 -29.27 27.84 4.45
N GLU A 136 -29.75 28.76 3.64
CA GLU A 136 -31.08 28.94 3.08
C GLU A 136 -31.63 27.69 2.40
N GLU A 137 -32.94 27.56 2.51
CA GLU A 137 -33.77 26.47 2.00
C GLU A 137 -33.81 26.50 0.46
N GLU A 138 -32.70 26.22 -0.20
CA GLU A 138 -32.68 26.12 -1.66
C GLU A 138 -33.28 24.77 -2.08
N SER A 139 -34.59 24.83 -2.37
CA SER A 139 -35.46 23.86 -3.05
C SER A 139 -34.95 22.42 -3.12
N VAL A 140 -35.04 21.72 -1.98
CA VAL A 140 -34.95 20.26 -1.95
C VAL A 140 -36.21 19.71 -2.63
N LEU A 141 -36.06 19.17 -3.84
CA LEU A 141 -37.15 18.45 -4.50
C LEU A 141 -37.55 17.22 -3.69
N GLU A 142 -38.83 16.88 -3.74
CA GLU A 142 -39.41 15.66 -3.15
C GLU A 142 -38.64 14.43 -3.65
N GLY A 143 -37.87 13.80 -2.76
CA GLY A 143 -36.88 12.76 -3.10
C GLY A 143 -35.47 13.03 -2.58
N GLY A 144 -35.19 14.23 -2.04
CA GLY A 144 -33.91 14.53 -1.37
C GLY A 144 -32.75 14.81 -2.32
N ILE A 145 -33.03 15.04 -3.61
CA ILE A 145 -32.02 15.37 -4.62
C ILE A 145 -32.17 16.86 -4.95
N ARG A 146 -31.14 17.65 -4.61
CA ARG A 146 -31.07 19.08 -4.97
C ARG A 146 -30.68 19.20 -6.46
N ARG A 147 -31.20 20.21 -7.15
CA ARG A 147 -30.67 20.59 -8.46
C ARG A 147 -29.27 21.17 -8.27
N ALA A 148 -28.33 20.76 -9.11
CA ALA A 148 -26.96 21.26 -9.03
C ALA A 148 -26.90 22.74 -9.44
N THR A 149 -26.14 23.54 -8.70
CA THR A 149 -25.91 24.95 -9.06
C THR A 149 -24.88 25.06 -10.20
N LEU A 150 -24.86 26.17 -10.92
CA LEU A 150 -23.90 26.41 -12.01
C LEU A 150 -22.45 26.27 -11.50
N ASN A 151 -22.15 26.84 -10.34
CA ASN A 151 -20.81 26.80 -9.74
C ASN A 151 -20.39 25.37 -9.37
N GLU A 152 -21.31 24.55 -8.87
CA GLU A 152 -21.06 23.13 -8.60
C GLU A 152 -20.76 22.36 -9.89
N VAL A 153 -21.50 22.65 -10.97
CA VAL A 153 -21.27 22.02 -12.27
C VAL A 153 -19.89 22.39 -12.80
N ILE A 154 -19.47 23.66 -12.73
CA ILE A 154 -18.12 24.08 -13.11
C ILE A 154 -17.06 23.32 -12.30
N ALA A 155 -17.18 23.30 -10.97
CA ALA A 155 -16.20 22.63 -10.10
C ALA A 155 -16.12 21.11 -10.37
N THR A 156 -17.26 20.46 -10.62
CA THR A 156 -17.27 19.03 -10.97
C THR A 156 -16.60 18.77 -12.32
N LEU A 157 -16.87 19.59 -13.34
CA LEU A 157 -16.23 19.50 -14.65
C LEU A 157 -14.70 19.66 -14.54
N GLU A 158 -14.22 20.67 -13.80
CA GLU A 158 -12.79 20.86 -13.54
C GLU A 158 -12.16 19.63 -12.88
N SER A 159 -12.83 19.05 -11.88
CA SER A 159 -12.34 17.84 -11.20
C SER A 159 -12.29 16.61 -12.12
N LEU A 160 -13.25 16.47 -13.04
CA LEU A 160 -13.32 15.38 -14.00
C LEU A 160 -12.24 15.52 -15.07
N VAL A 161 -12.01 16.74 -15.57
CA VAL A 161 -10.92 17.05 -16.50
C VAL A 161 -9.57 16.73 -15.85
N GLN A 162 -9.35 17.17 -14.60
CA GLN A 162 -8.12 16.85 -13.86
C GLN A 162 -7.92 15.33 -13.68
N LYS A 163 -8.98 14.59 -13.34
CA LYS A 163 -8.93 13.12 -13.23
C LYS A 163 -8.65 12.46 -14.57
N HIS A 164 -9.24 12.96 -15.65
CA HIS A 164 -9.01 12.44 -17.00
C HIS A 164 -7.55 12.64 -17.42
N ILE A 165 -6.98 13.83 -17.18
CA ILE A 165 -5.56 14.11 -17.43
C ILE A 165 -4.67 13.19 -16.58
N LYS A 166 -4.96 13.04 -15.29
CA LYS A 166 -4.22 12.13 -14.40
C LYS A 166 -4.31 10.68 -14.87
N ASN A 167 -5.50 10.20 -15.22
CA ASN A 167 -5.72 8.85 -15.70
C ASN A 167 -4.95 8.60 -17.00
N ARG A 168 -5.04 9.53 -17.96
CA ARG A 168 -4.27 9.50 -19.21
C ARG A 168 -2.75 9.49 -18.97
N ASN A 169 -2.27 10.28 -18.02
CA ASN A 169 -0.84 10.30 -17.65
C ASN A 169 -0.43 9.05 -16.86
N SER A 170 -1.37 8.40 -16.15
CA SER A 170 -1.12 7.22 -15.30
C SER A 170 -1.21 5.90 -16.04
N THR A 171 -2.05 5.82 -17.08
CA THR A 171 -1.95 4.77 -18.08
C THR A 171 -0.72 5.10 -18.90
N PRO A 172 0.36 4.29 -18.86
CA PRO A 172 1.47 4.52 -19.77
C PRO A 172 0.98 4.17 -21.17
N GLU A 173 0.37 5.14 -21.86
CA GLU A 173 0.42 5.24 -23.31
C GLU A 173 1.90 5.08 -23.65
N THR A 174 2.27 3.88 -24.12
CA THR A 174 3.57 3.51 -24.71
C THR A 174 4.75 4.32 -24.20
N ILE A 175 5.57 3.75 -23.30
CA ILE A 175 6.90 4.29 -22.92
C ILE A 175 7.50 4.99 -24.14
N GLN A 176 7.53 6.33 -24.09
CA GLN A 176 7.94 7.17 -25.21
C GLN A 176 9.31 6.67 -25.69
N PHE A 177 9.57 6.66 -27.01
CA PHE A 177 10.81 6.13 -27.57
C PHE A 177 12.06 6.71 -26.87
N SER A 178 11.99 8.00 -26.49
CA SER A 178 12.99 8.71 -25.70
C SER A 178 13.32 8.03 -24.36
N ASP A 179 12.33 7.59 -23.61
CA ASP A 179 12.52 6.95 -22.29
C ASP A 179 13.10 5.54 -22.42
N ARG A 180 12.81 4.85 -23.53
CA ARG A 180 13.44 3.56 -23.86
C ARG A 180 14.90 3.72 -24.24
N VAL A 181 15.25 4.76 -24.99
CA VAL A 181 16.64 5.09 -25.35
C VAL A 181 17.45 5.44 -24.10
N LYS A 182 16.92 6.26 -23.19
CA LYS A 182 17.58 6.60 -21.91
C LYS A 182 17.86 5.37 -21.07
N LYS A 183 16.88 4.50 -20.88
CA LYS A 183 17.05 3.24 -20.13
C LYS A 183 18.10 2.31 -20.76
N ARG A 184 18.27 2.34 -22.09
CA ARG A 184 19.29 1.56 -22.79
C ARG A 184 20.70 2.15 -22.59
N GLN A 185 20.83 3.47 -22.68
CA GLN A 185 22.09 4.17 -22.39
C GLN A 185 22.56 3.93 -20.95
N GLU A 186 21.68 4.06 -19.96
CA GLU A 186 22.01 3.77 -18.56
C GLU A 186 22.44 2.32 -18.33
N PHE A 187 21.87 1.37 -19.07
CA PHE A 187 22.25 -0.04 -19.00
C PHE A 187 23.64 -0.28 -19.61
N GLU A 188 23.92 0.34 -20.76
CA GLU A 188 25.23 0.26 -21.42
C GLU A 188 26.33 0.91 -20.58
N GLU A 189 26.05 2.05 -19.95
CA GLU A 189 26.95 2.71 -19.01
C GLU A 189 27.25 1.83 -17.79
N LYS A 190 26.22 1.24 -17.16
CA LYS A 190 26.41 0.29 -16.04
C LYS A 190 27.24 -0.93 -16.46
N MET A 191 27.04 -1.45 -17.67
CA MET A 191 27.83 -2.56 -18.19
C MET A 191 29.28 -2.17 -18.47
N LEU A 192 29.53 -0.97 -18.99
CA LEU A 192 30.88 -0.44 -19.19
C LEU A 192 31.59 -0.18 -17.87
N GLU A 193 30.91 0.40 -16.88
CA GLU A 193 31.45 0.61 -15.53
C GLU A 193 31.82 -0.70 -14.86
N THR A 194 30.95 -1.71 -14.92
CA THR A 194 31.25 -3.03 -14.36
C THR A 194 32.45 -3.69 -15.07
N ARG A 195 32.56 -3.54 -16.40
CA ARG A 195 33.73 -4.03 -17.17
C ARG A 195 35.02 -3.28 -16.82
N ARG A 196 34.96 -1.96 -16.67
CA ARG A 196 36.10 -1.12 -16.23
C ARG A 196 36.55 -1.51 -14.81
N ARG A 197 35.60 -1.68 -13.88
CA ARG A 197 35.89 -2.17 -12.51
C ARG A 197 36.53 -3.55 -12.51
N LYS A 198 36.06 -4.49 -13.34
CA LYS A 198 36.67 -5.83 -13.47
C LYS A 198 38.11 -5.74 -14.00
N ARG A 199 38.36 -4.93 -15.04
CA ARG A 199 39.72 -4.72 -15.59
C ARG A 199 40.68 -4.11 -14.57
N ALA A 200 40.22 -3.10 -13.82
CA ALA A 200 41.03 -2.47 -12.77
C ALA A 200 41.41 -3.48 -11.67
N LYS A 201 40.46 -4.33 -11.23
CA LYS A 201 40.73 -5.39 -10.25
C LYS A 201 41.75 -6.42 -10.74
N MET A 202 41.70 -6.81 -12.02
CA MET A 202 42.66 -7.77 -12.59
C MET A 202 44.07 -7.17 -12.66
N LYS A 203 44.22 -5.89 -13.02
CA LYS A 203 45.53 -5.20 -13.02
C LYS A 203 46.13 -5.08 -11.63
N LEU A 204 45.31 -4.73 -10.63
CA LEU A 204 45.75 -4.72 -9.22
C LEU A 204 46.17 -6.11 -8.74
N LYS A 205 45.49 -7.17 -9.19
CA LYS A 205 45.85 -8.55 -8.83
C LYS A 205 47.15 -9.01 -9.51
N SER A 206 47.39 -8.64 -10.77
CA SER A 206 48.65 -8.96 -11.46
C SER A 206 49.84 -8.22 -10.83
N GLN A 207 49.70 -6.92 -10.56
CA GLN A 207 50.74 -6.14 -9.86
C GLN A 207 51.04 -6.69 -8.46
N LYS A 208 50.01 -7.14 -7.74
CA LYS A 208 50.21 -7.78 -6.43
C LYS A 208 50.90 -9.14 -6.53
N ALA A 209 50.65 -9.91 -7.60
CA ALA A 209 51.33 -11.18 -7.83
C ALA A 209 52.80 -10.96 -8.23
N GLU A 210 53.08 -9.96 -9.08
CA GLU A 210 54.45 -9.53 -9.43
C GLU A 210 55.22 -9.09 -8.18
N ASN A 211 54.65 -8.20 -7.36
CA ASN A 211 55.27 -7.78 -6.10
C ASN A 211 55.50 -8.95 -5.13
N GLN A 212 54.57 -9.92 -5.02
CA GLN A 212 54.77 -11.09 -4.16
C GLN A 212 55.88 -12.00 -4.65
N GLN A 213 56.04 -12.11 -5.97
CA GLN A 213 57.08 -12.92 -6.59
C GLN A 213 58.45 -12.21 -6.50
N GLU A 214 58.47 -10.88 -6.59
CA GLU A 214 59.64 -10.04 -6.32
C GLU A 214 60.03 -10.07 -4.83
N GLU A 215 59.08 -9.97 -3.91
CA GLU A 215 59.31 -10.11 -2.46
C GLU A 215 59.83 -11.52 -2.12
N SER A 216 59.27 -12.57 -2.74
CA SER A 216 59.76 -13.95 -2.57
C SER A 216 61.19 -14.13 -3.10
N ASN A 217 61.51 -13.54 -4.26
CA ASN A 217 62.86 -13.60 -4.84
C ASN A 217 63.85 -12.74 -4.05
N MET A 218 63.43 -11.57 -3.56
CA MET A 218 64.25 -10.69 -2.71
C MET A 218 64.50 -11.33 -1.34
N ALA A 219 63.50 -12.02 -0.76
CA ALA A 219 63.66 -12.80 0.47
C ALA A 219 64.64 -13.98 0.28
N ALA A 220 64.61 -14.66 -0.87
CA ALA A 220 65.58 -15.71 -1.21
C ALA A 220 66.99 -15.15 -1.41
N MET A 221 67.13 -14.00 -2.07
CA MET A 221 68.42 -13.35 -2.32
C MET A 221 69.04 -12.71 -1.06
N MET A 222 68.22 -12.27 -0.11
CA MET A 222 68.68 -11.79 1.22
C MET A 222 68.86 -12.92 2.25
N GLY A 223 68.79 -14.20 1.83
CA GLY A 223 69.11 -15.35 2.69
C GLY A 223 68.02 -15.74 3.70
N PHE A 224 66.79 -15.23 3.54
CA PHE A 224 65.65 -15.53 4.42
C PHE A 224 64.88 -16.82 4.05
N SER A 225 65.33 -17.57 3.04
CA SER A 225 64.59 -18.74 2.53
C SER A 225 64.70 -20.01 3.39
N ASP A 226 65.50 -20.03 4.47
CA ASP A 226 65.74 -21.30 5.20
C ASP A 226 65.92 -21.17 6.73
N PHE A 227 65.52 -20.04 7.34
CA PHE A 227 65.53 -19.93 8.81
C PHE A 227 64.17 -20.36 9.40
N GLY A 228 63.93 -21.68 9.44
CA GLY A 228 63.08 -22.29 10.48
C GLY A 228 61.69 -22.81 10.10
N SER A 229 61.58 -23.80 9.21
CA SER A 229 60.41 -24.72 9.21
C SER A 229 60.77 -26.11 9.79
N GLY A 230 61.36 -26.09 10.99
CA GLY A 230 61.52 -27.29 11.82
C GLY A 230 60.45 -27.37 12.91
N LYS A 231 59.47 -28.26 12.73
CA LYS A 231 58.69 -29.02 13.75
C LYS A 231 57.65 -29.86 12.97
N LYS A 232 57.75 -31.19 12.96
CA LYS A 232 57.09 -32.11 13.91
C LYS A 232 55.62 -31.77 14.13
#